data_AF-A0AA39MQI0-F1
#
_entry.id   AF-A0AA39MQI0-F1
#
_cell.length_a   1.000
_cell.length_b   1.000
_cell.length_c   1.000
_cell.angle_alpha   90.00
_cell.angle_beta   90.00
_cell.angle_gamma   90.00
#
_symmetry.space_group_name_H-M   'P 1'
#
loop_
_entity.id
_entity.type
_entity.pdbx_description
1 polymer ?
#
loop_
_entity_poly.entity_id
_entity_poly.type
_entity_poly.pdbx_seq_one_letter_code
_entity_poly.pdbx_strand_id
1 'polypeptide(L)'
;MVSAYISGISDGAVDAETLQQHIDYLRNPQNRFAACSILATHGIGSIDRSAIRRNITTLAQLCPTRDAAWDECRGKLHDLVQSDGNFFSEQRVFPGLFQDCRPLQADEIQTEKENIKYAIQTLDDFFNGAAHTMDLVPSNSSSVHAAGHIDRIVGWCRRRKRDGKPEQKQEV
;
A
#
# COMPACT_ATOMS: atom_id res chain seq x y z
N MET A 1 -1.16 14.83 -0.63
CA MET A 1 -2.54 14.32 -0.74
C MET A 1 -2.62 12.82 -0.46
N VAL A 2 -1.80 11.97 -1.09
CA VAL A 2 -1.82 10.51 -0.88
C VAL A 2 -1.40 10.07 0.55
N SER A 3 -0.43 10.74 1.16
CA SER A 3 -0.04 10.43 2.56
C SER A 3 -1.17 10.73 3.57
N ALA A 4 -1.93 11.81 3.37
CA ALA A 4 -3.08 12.14 4.22
C ALA A 4 -4.25 11.17 4.00
N TYR A 5 -4.39 10.66 2.78
CA TYR A 5 -5.37 9.65 2.42
C TYR A 5 -5.06 8.29 3.08
N ILE A 6 -3.80 7.85 3.07
CA ILE A 6 -3.38 6.63 3.81
C ILE A 6 -3.52 6.82 5.32
N SER A 7 -3.16 7.98 5.86
CA SER A 7 -3.41 8.29 7.27
C SER A 7 -4.91 8.23 7.61
N GLY A 8 -5.78 8.82 6.78
CA GLY A 8 -7.24 8.75 6.98
C GLY A 8 -7.81 7.32 6.93
N ILE A 9 -7.23 6.45 6.09
CA ILE A 9 -7.57 5.02 6.07
C ILE A 9 -7.10 4.33 7.36
N SER A 10 -5.88 4.61 7.81
CA SER A 10 -5.31 4.02 9.02
C SER A 10 -6.00 4.50 10.31
N ASP A 11 -6.47 5.75 10.33
CA ASP A 11 -7.12 6.38 11.48
C ASP A 11 -8.62 6.04 11.58
N GLY A 12 -9.15 5.25 10.65
CA GLY A 12 -10.56 4.85 10.62
C GLY A 12 -11.53 5.98 10.28
N ALA A 13 -11.04 7.06 9.65
CA ALA A 13 -11.86 8.18 9.21
C ALA A 13 -12.68 7.84 7.94
N VAL A 14 -12.30 6.78 7.24
CA VAL A 14 -13.02 6.23 6.08
C VAL A 14 -13.98 5.14 6.56
N ASP A 15 -15.24 5.20 6.15
CA ASP A 15 -16.22 4.16 6.48
C ASP A 15 -15.84 2.80 5.84
N ALA A 16 -16.37 1.72 6.40
CA ALA A 16 -15.99 0.38 6.00
C ALA A 16 -16.37 0.02 4.55
N GLU A 17 -17.41 0.65 3.99
CA GLU A 17 -17.86 0.40 2.61
C GLU A 17 -16.91 1.08 1.63
N THR A 18 -16.60 2.36 1.88
CA THR A 18 -15.59 3.09 1.11
C THR A 18 -14.23 2.39 1.19
N LEU A 19 -13.82 1.90 2.37
CA LEU A 19 -12.57 1.15 2.49
C LEU A 19 -12.57 -0.13 1.64
N GLN A 20 -13.68 -0.88 1.63
CA GLN A 20 -13.80 -2.10 0.85
C GLN A 20 -13.72 -1.82 -0.66
N GLN A 21 -14.35 -0.74 -1.14
CA GLN A 21 -14.25 -0.33 -2.54
C GLN A 21 -12.80 -0.04 -2.96
N HIS A 22 -12.01 0.59 -2.09
CA HIS A 22 -10.60 0.84 -2.36
C HIS A 22 -9.76 -0.44 -2.36
N ILE A 23 -10.06 -1.38 -1.47
CA ILE A 23 -9.44 -2.72 -1.49
C ILE A 23 -9.77 -3.45 -2.79
N ASP A 24 -11.03 -3.39 -3.24
CA ASP A 24 -11.46 -4.02 -4.49
C ASP A 24 -10.78 -3.34 -5.70
N TYR A 25 -10.66 -2.02 -5.70
CA TYR A 25 -9.90 -1.27 -6.71
C TYR A 25 -8.43 -1.70 -6.75
N LEU A 26 -7.83 -1.93 -5.59
CA LEU A 26 -6.47 -2.44 -5.45
C LEU A 26 -6.34 -3.93 -5.81
N ARG A 27 -7.39 -4.69 -6.11
CA ARG A 27 -7.20 -6.06 -6.64
C ARG A 27 -6.64 -6.07 -8.06
N ASN A 28 -6.80 -4.97 -8.80
CA ASN A 28 -6.22 -4.84 -10.13
C ASN A 28 -4.70 -4.59 -10.00
N PRO A 29 -3.84 -5.38 -10.67
CA PRO A 29 -2.39 -5.23 -10.59
C PRO A 29 -1.88 -3.88 -11.08
N GLN A 30 -2.53 -3.28 -12.08
CA GLN A 30 -2.17 -1.95 -12.59
C GLN A 30 -2.43 -0.86 -11.54
N ASN A 31 -3.52 -0.97 -10.79
CA ASN A 31 -3.85 -0.02 -9.74
C ASN A 31 -2.90 -0.16 -8.55
N ARG A 32 -2.50 -1.39 -8.17
CA ARG A 32 -1.45 -1.60 -7.17
C ARG A 32 -0.12 -1.01 -7.63
N PHE A 33 0.27 -1.27 -8.87
CA PHE A 33 1.49 -0.73 -9.43
C PHE A 33 1.49 0.81 -9.40
N ALA A 34 0.40 1.45 -9.82
CA ALA A 34 0.26 2.90 -9.78
C ALA A 34 0.35 3.43 -8.34
N ALA A 35 -0.37 2.81 -7.39
CA ALA A 35 -0.32 3.18 -5.99
C ALA A 35 1.09 3.02 -5.40
N CYS A 36 1.75 1.88 -5.60
CA CYS A 36 3.11 1.65 -5.15
C CYS A 36 4.10 2.65 -5.76
N SER A 37 4.00 2.93 -7.05
CA SER A 37 4.86 3.89 -7.74
C SER A 37 4.69 5.28 -7.12
N ILE A 38 3.45 5.76 -6.97
CA ILE A 38 3.15 7.08 -6.37
C ILE A 38 3.61 7.18 -4.91
N LEU A 39 3.54 6.09 -4.14
CA LEU A 39 3.98 6.07 -2.74
C LEU A 39 5.50 5.99 -2.60
N ALA A 40 6.17 5.42 -3.58
CA ALA A 40 7.62 5.34 -3.64
C ALA A 40 8.24 6.61 -4.23
N THR A 41 7.56 7.30 -5.14
CA THR A 41 8.08 8.47 -5.83
C THR A 41 7.57 9.78 -5.25
N HIS A 42 8.27 10.86 -5.57
CA HIS A 42 8.12 12.10 -4.86
C HIS A 42 7.19 13.07 -5.59
N GLY A 43 6.13 13.52 -4.90
CA GLY A 43 5.27 14.59 -5.42
C GLY A 43 5.86 16.00 -5.26
N ILE A 44 6.20 16.43 -4.03
CA ILE A 44 6.78 17.76 -3.70
C ILE A 44 7.53 17.68 -2.33
N GLY A 45 8.87 17.86 -2.25
CA GLY A 45 9.69 17.70 -1.00
C GLY A 45 10.72 16.54 -0.97
N SER A 46 11.35 16.22 0.18
CA SER A 46 12.19 15.02 0.35
C SER A 46 11.42 13.98 1.17
N ILE A 47 10.96 12.88 0.58
CA ILE A 47 10.34 11.79 1.35
C ILE A 47 11.43 11.11 2.19
N ASP A 48 11.21 11.06 3.49
CA ASP A 48 11.96 10.21 4.41
C ASP A 48 11.68 8.74 4.08
N ARG A 49 12.72 7.89 4.02
CA ARG A 49 12.58 6.43 3.85
C ARG A 49 11.64 5.81 4.89
N SER A 50 11.54 6.40 6.08
CA SER A 50 10.55 5.97 7.08
C SER A 50 9.10 6.10 6.57
N ALA A 51 8.82 7.14 5.78
CA ALA A 51 7.50 7.38 5.22
C ALA A 51 7.17 6.42 4.08
N ILE A 52 8.14 6.12 3.21
CA ILE A 52 7.98 5.07 2.19
C ILE A 52 7.65 3.75 2.87
N ARG A 53 8.48 3.35 3.85
CA ARG A 53 8.29 2.08 4.56
C ARG A 53 6.89 1.98 5.16
N ARG A 54 6.45 3.02 5.88
CA ARG A 54 5.12 3.08 6.48
C ARG A 54 4.02 2.96 5.43
N ASN A 55 4.07 3.77 4.38
CA ASN A 55 3.03 3.83 3.36
C ASN A 55 2.90 2.51 2.59
N ILE A 56 4.05 1.93 2.18
CA ILE A 56 4.09 0.64 1.48
C ILE A 56 3.62 -0.50 2.39
N THR A 57 4.02 -0.48 3.67
CA THR A 57 3.54 -1.48 4.65
C THR A 57 2.03 -1.37 4.86
N THR A 58 1.48 -0.15 5.01
CA THR A 58 0.04 0.06 5.14
C THR A 58 -0.71 -0.42 3.90
N LEU A 59 -0.20 -0.14 2.70
CA LEU A 59 -0.79 -0.65 1.45
C LEU A 59 -0.78 -2.19 1.40
N ALA A 60 0.33 -2.81 1.79
CA ALA A 60 0.43 -4.26 1.87
C ALA A 60 -0.53 -4.86 2.91
N GLN A 61 -0.75 -4.18 4.04
CA GLN A 61 -1.73 -4.60 5.06
C GLN A 61 -3.18 -4.52 4.57
N LEU A 62 -3.51 -3.59 3.66
CA LEU A 62 -4.85 -3.51 3.05
C LEU A 62 -5.11 -4.68 2.09
N CYS A 63 -4.07 -5.23 1.47
CA CYS A 63 -4.12 -6.40 0.59
C CYS A 63 -3.09 -7.45 1.04
N PRO A 64 -3.29 -8.11 2.19
CA PRO A 64 -2.24 -8.88 2.87
C PRO A 64 -1.93 -10.23 2.21
N THR A 65 -2.81 -10.71 1.33
CA THR A 65 -2.61 -11.98 0.62
C THR A 65 -1.59 -11.78 -0.50
N ARG A 66 -0.49 -12.52 -0.45
CA ARG A 66 0.44 -12.61 -1.58
C ARG A 66 -0.24 -13.33 -2.74
N ASP A 67 -0.55 -12.59 -3.79
CA ASP A 67 -1.27 -13.06 -4.98
C ASP A 67 -0.50 -12.65 -6.25
N ALA A 68 -0.96 -13.13 -7.41
CA ALA A 68 -0.34 -12.81 -8.69
C ALA A 68 -0.30 -11.30 -8.99
N ALA A 69 -1.22 -10.51 -8.43
CA ALA A 69 -1.23 -9.07 -8.63
C ALA A 69 -0.10 -8.36 -7.86
N TRP A 70 0.33 -8.90 -6.71
CA TRP A 70 1.54 -8.44 -6.03
C TRP A 70 2.82 -8.81 -6.79
N ASP A 71 2.89 -10.02 -7.35
CA ASP A 71 4.06 -10.43 -8.13
C ASP A 71 4.17 -9.61 -9.43
N GLU A 72 3.05 -9.34 -10.12
CA GLU A 72 3.03 -8.44 -11.29
C GLU A 72 3.41 -7.00 -10.92
N CYS A 73 2.88 -6.47 -9.80
CA CYS A 73 3.24 -5.15 -9.30
C CYS A 73 4.76 -5.06 -9.05
N ARG A 74 5.35 -6.05 -8.36
CA ARG A 74 6.80 -6.11 -8.09
C ARG A 74 7.61 -6.17 -9.38
N GLY A 75 7.20 -6.99 -10.35
CA GLY A 75 7.84 -7.07 -11.67
C GLY A 75 7.87 -5.71 -12.36
N LYS A 76 6.72 -5.02 -12.43
CA LYS A 76 6.62 -3.69 -13.04
C LYS A 76 7.43 -2.62 -12.31
N LEU A 77 7.55 -2.69 -10.99
CA LEU A 77 8.42 -1.78 -10.23
C LEU A 77 9.91 -2.05 -10.55
N HIS A 78 10.30 -3.31 -10.71
CA HIS A 78 11.65 -3.65 -11.18
C HIS A 78 11.93 -3.11 -12.59
N ASP A 79 11.00 -3.31 -13.52
CA ASP A 79 11.10 -2.79 -14.89
C ASP A 79 11.22 -1.27 -14.87
N LEU A 80 10.42 -0.59 -14.04
CA LEU A 80 10.45 0.86 -13.90
C LEU A 80 11.82 1.37 -13.43
N VAL A 81 12.46 0.69 -12.48
CA VAL A 81 13.81 1.06 -11.98
C VAL A 81 14.87 0.93 -13.08
N GLN A 82 14.77 -0.08 -13.93
CA GLN A 82 15.71 -0.32 -15.04
C GLN A 82 15.43 0.54 -16.26
N SER A 83 14.22 1.08 -16.37
CA SER A 83 13.78 1.88 -17.50
C SER A 83 14.39 3.28 -17.48
N ASP A 84 14.82 3.75 -18.64
CA ASP A 84 15.05 5.18 -18.93
C ASP A 84 13.79 5.84 -19.51
N GLY A 85 12.66 5.15 -19.38
CA GLY A 85 11.40 5.48 -20.01
C GLY A 85 10.72 6.72 -19.43
N ASN A 86 9.59 7.00 -20.05
CA ASN A 86 8.92 8.28 -19.97
C ASN A 86 8.30 8.60 -18.61
N PHE A 87 8.10 7.61 -17.73
CA PHE A 87 7.58 7.81 -16.37
C PHE A 87 8.33 8.93 -15.62
N PHE A 88 9.66 8.90 -15.58
CA PHE A 88 10.43 9.93 -14.89
C PHE A 88 10.56 11.23 -15.70
N SER A 89 10.62 11.14 -17.03
CA SER A 89 10.75 12.31 -17.89
C SER A 89 9.47 13.16 -17.97
N GLU A 90 8.31 12.53 -17.75
CA GLU A 90 7.00 13.20 -17.72
C GLU A 90 6.69 13.78 -16.34
N GLN A 91 7.36 13.30 -15.28
CA GLN A 91 7.23 13.89 -13.96
C GLN A 91 7.74 15.35 -13.93
N ARG A 92 7.07 16.14 -13.09
CA ARG A 92 7.32 17.58 -12.94
C ARG A 92 7.45 17.91 -11.46
N VAL A 93 8.50 18.64 -11.14
CA VAL A 93 8.69 19.25 -9.83
C VAL A 93 8.02 20.62 -9.84
N PHE A 94 7.26 20.91 -8.79
CA PHE A 94 6.68 22.23 -8.52
C PHE A 94 7.48 22.88 -7.37
N PRO A 95 8.48 23.74 -7.65
CA PRO A 95 9.37 24.26 -6.60
C PRO A 95 8.71 25.31 -5.67
N GLY A 96 7.46 25.70 -5.93
CA GLY A 96 6.71 26.66 -5.14
C GLY A 96 5.65 27.41 -5.97
N LEU A 97 4.87 28.28 -5.33
CA LEU A 97 3.76 29.02 -5.95
C LEU A 97 4.17 29.98 -7.09
N PHE A 98 5.46 30.29 -7.22
CA PHE A 98 5.98 31.30 -8.15
C PHE A 98 7.11 30.79 -9.05
N GLN A 99 7.40 29.49 -9.05
CA GLN A 99 8.41 28.90 -9.94
C GLN A 99 7.75 27.99 -10.96
N ASP A 100 8.28 28.04 -12.18
CA ASP A 100 7.81 27.21 -13.29
C ASP A 100 8.03 25.72 -12.98
N CYS A 101 7.05 24.92 -13.40
CA CYS A 101 7.20 23.47 -13.45
C CYS A 101 8.43 23.10 -14.26
N ARG A 102 9.34 22.33 -13.66
CA ARG A 102 10.46 21.75 -14.40
C ARG A 102 10.40 20.23 -14.38
N PRO A 103 10.96 19.56 -15.41
CA PRO A 103 11.22 18.13 -15.35
C PRO A 103 12.15 17.77 -14.17
N LEU A 104 12.09 16.51 -13.76
CA LEU A 104 13.08 15.95 -12.83
C LEU A 104 14.49 16.02 -13.46
N GLN A 105 15.48 16.35 -12.62
CA GLN A 105 16.89 16.26 -12.96
C GLN A 105 17.40 14.83 -12.75
N ALA A 106 18.54 14.49 -13.34
CA ALA A 106 19.05 13.12 -13.36
C ALA A 106 19.32 12.54 -11.95
N ASP A 107 19.79 13.38 -11.02
CA ASP A 107 20.00 13.02 -9.61
C ASP A 107 18.68 12.80 -8.86
N GLU A 108 17.65 13.60 -9.17
CA GLU A 108 16.29 13.40 -8.63
C GLU A 108 15.68 12.10 -9.16
N ILE A 109 15.82 11.82 -10.47
CA ILE A 109 15.38 10.56 -11.09
C ILE A 109 16.08 9.37 -10.42
N GLN A 110 17.39 9.46 -10.19
CA GLN A 110 18.15 8.42 -9.52
C GLN A 110 17.64 8.21 -8.08
N THR A 111 17.33 9.29 -7.37
CA THR A 111 16.73 9.24 -6.03
C THR A 111 15.37 8.53 -6.06
N GLU A 112 14.53 8.81 -7.05
CA GLU A 112 13.24 8.12 -7.21
C GLU A 112 13.42 6.62 -7.48
N LYS A 113 14.36 6.26 -8.36
CA LYS A 113 14.71 4.86 -8.63
C LYS A 113 15.18 4.15 -7.35
N GLU A 114 15.97 4.82 -6.52
CA GLU A 114 16.39 4.27 -5.22
C GLU A 114 15.23 4.09 -4.24
N ASN A 115 14.28 5.04 -4.23
CA ASN A 115 13.08 4.93 -3.41
C ASN A 115 12.18 3.77 -3.87
N ILE A 116 12.05 3.54 -5.17
CA ILE A 116 11.32 2.38 -5.71
C ILE A 116 12.02 1.07 -5.31
N LYS A 117 13.36 0.99 -5.42
CA LYS A 117 14.11 -0.18 -4.92
C LYS A 117 13.83 -0.44 -3.44
N TYR A 118 13.80 0.62 -2.63
CA TYR A 118 13.51 0.51 -1.20
C TYR A 118 12.05 0.08 -0.93
N ALA A 119 11.09 0.54 -1.73
CA ALA A 119 9.70 0.09 -1.66
C ALA A 119 9.57 -1.41 -2.01
N ILE A 120 10.27 -1.90 -3.03
CA ILE A 120 10.33 -3.32 -3.37
C ILE A 120 10.88 -4.13 -2.18
N GLN A 121 12.01 -3.71 -1.61
CA GLN A 121 12.57 -4.38 -0.43
C GLN A 121 11.58 -4.42 0.73
N THR A 122 10.86 -3.32 0.97
CA THR A 122 9.84 -3.26 2.03
C THR A 122 8.70 -4.27 1.78
N LEU A 123 8.25 -4.43 0.53
CA LEU A 123 7.25 -5.45 0.17
C LEU A 123 7.80 -6.87 0.41
N ASP A 124 9.04 -7.11 0.03
CA ASP A 124 9.69 -8.40 0.18
C ASP A 124 9.82 -8.78 1.65
N ASP A 125 10.30 -7.86 2.48
CA ASP A 125 10.41 -8.05 3.92
C ASP A 125 9.03 -8.31 4.56
N PHE A 126 7.99 -7.60 4.11
CA PHE A 126 6.63 -7.79 4.59
C PHE A 126 6.11 -9.20 4.30
N PHE A 127 6.21 -9.65 3.04
CA PHE A 127 5.67 -10.96 2.65
C PHE A 127 6.54 -12.14 3.10
N ASN A 128 7.86 -11.97 3.18
CA ASN A 128 8.76 -13.02 3.64
C ASN A 128 8.77 -13.11 5.18
N GLY A 129 8.67 -11.98 5.89
CA GLY A 129 8.52 -11.95 7.35
C GLY A 129 7.18 -12.55 7.81
N ALA A 130 6.09 -12.29 7.06
CA ALA A 130 4.80 -12.91 7.30
C ALA A 130 4.84 -14.44 7.13
N ALA A 131 5.59 -14.94 6.14
CA ALA A 131 5.77 -16.38 5.93
C ALA A 131 6.47 -17.07 7.13
N HIS A 132 7.48 -16.43 7.73
CA HIS A 132 8.18 -16.96 8.91
C HIS A 132 7.37 -16.98 10.20
N THR A 133 6.23 -16.27 10.26
CA THR A 133 5.39 -16.24 11.46
C THR A 133 4.36 -17.39 11.46
N MET A 134 4.08 -18.00 10.31
CA MET A 134 3.12 -19.12 10.21
C MET A 134 3.74 -20.50 10.42
N ASP A 135 5.08 -20.63 10.41
CA ASP A 135 5.79 -21.92 10.50
C ASP A 135 6.27 -22.30 11.92
N LEU A 136 5.96 -21.52 12.96
CA LEU A 136 6.35 -21.84 14.34
C LEU A 136 5.16 -21.81 15.31
N VAL A 137 4.58 -22.99 15.54
CA VAL A 137 3.89 -23.35 16.80
C VAL A 137 4.39 -24.76 17.14
N PRO A 138 4.91 -25.03 18.36
CA PRO A 138 4.16 -24.76 19.59
C PRO A 138 4.90 -24.17 20.81
N SER A 139 4.08 -23.39 21.54
CA SER A 139 3.99 -23.25 23.00
C SER A 139 5.03 -22.41 23.77
N ASN A 140 4.46 -21.36 24.39
CA ASN A 140 4.77 -20.77 25.70
C ASN A 140 5.62 -19.48 25.77
N SER A 141 4.87 -18.41 26.08
CA SER A 141 5.18 -17.22 26.87
C SER A 141 6.15 -16.13 26.34
N SER A 142 5.55 -14.94 26.27
CA SER A 142 6.10 -13.59 26.38
C SER A 142 7.06 -13.10 25.31
N SER A 143 6.56 -12.23 24.42
CA SER A 143 7.28 -11.00 24.04
C SER A 143 6.42 -10.08 23.14
N VAL A 144 6.05 -8.94 23.72
CA VAL A 144 5.90 -7.60 23.12
C VAL A 144 4.67 -7.32 22.24
N HIS A 145 3.82 -6.46 22.81
CA HIS A 145 2.59 -5.89 22.29
C HIS A 145 2.78 -5.13 20.96
N ALA A 146 2.43 -5.75 19.84
CA ALA A 146 2.06 -5.05 18.60
C ALA A 146 0.75 -5.60 17.98
N ALA A 147 0.06 -6.51 18.68
CA ALA A 147 -1.16 -7.19 18.18
C ALA A 147 -2.48 -6.50 18.58
N GLY A 148 -2.45 -5.44 19.41
CA GLY A 148 -3.66 -4.87 20.01
C GLY A 148 -4.55 -4.04 19.07
N HIS A 149 -4.01 -3.53 17.95
CA HIS A 149 -4.76 -2.64 17.05
C HIS A 149 -5.33 -3.34 15.81
N ILE A 150 -4.77 -4.50 15.43
CA ILE A 150 -5.07 -5.19 14.17
C ILE A 150 -6.27 -6.14 14.33
N ASP A 151 -6.43 -6.78 15.49
CA ASP A 151 -7.59 -7.61 15.79
C ASP A 151 -8.91 -6.82 15.75
N ARG A 152 -8.85 -5.50 15.98
CA ARG A 152 -10.01 -4.62 15.93
C ARG A 152 -10.54 -4.38 14.51
N ILE A 153 -9.67 -4.36 13.49
CA ILE A 153 -10.07 -4.10 12.10
C ILE A 153 -10.50 -5.41 11.41
N VAL A 154 -9.72 -6.49 11.57
CA VAL A 154 -10.03 -7.80 10.97
C VAL A 154 -11.23 -8.47 11.67
N GLY A 155 -11.36 -8.28 12.99
CA GLY A 155 -12.51 -8.76 13.76
C GLY A 155 -13.83 -8.09 13.39
N TRP A 156 -13.80 -6.84 12.89
CA TRP A 156 -15.01 -6.09 12.56
C TRP A 156 -15.68 -6.58 11.27
N CYS A 157 -14.89 -6.95 10.26
CA CYS A 157 -15.40 -7.45 8.97
C CYS A 157 -16.00 -8.87 9.07
N ARG A 158 -15.50 -9.73 9.96
CA ARG A 158 -16.03 -11.11 10.12
C ARG A 158 -17.35 -11.18 10.90
N ARG A 159 -17.62 -10.24 11.81
CA ARG A 159 -18.76 -10.36 12.76
C ARG A 159 -20.14 -10.04 12.16
N ARG A 160 -20.22 -9.38 11.00
CA ARG A 160 -21.52 -9.01 10.37
C ARG A 160 -22.03 -9.99 9.31
N LYS A 161 -21.32 -11.09 9.02
CA LYS A 161 -21.72 -12.06 7.99
C LYS A 161 -22.65 -13.18 8.48
N ARG A 162 -23.26 -13.09 9.67
CA ARG A 162 -24.05 -14.22 10.23
C ARG A 162 -25.46 -13.95 10.74
N ASP A 163 -26.05 -12.78 10.49
CA ASP A 163 -27.48 -12.56 10.79
C ASP A 163 -28.24 -12.10 9.53
N GLY A 164 -28.34 -12.99 8.54
CA GLY A 164 -29.32 -12.89 7.47
C GLY A 164 -30.44 -13.91 7.74
N LYS A 165 -31.53 -13.48 8.36
CA LYS A 165 -32.77 -14.27 8.51
C LYS A 165 -33.58 -14.13 7.20
N PRO A 166 -34.19 -15.21 6.67
CA PRO A 166 -34.78 -15.21 5.32
C PRO A 166 -36.10 -14.41 5.25
N GLU A 167 -36.26 -13.61 4.20
CA GLU A 167 -37.52 -12.98 3.80
C GLU A 167 -38.56 -14.05 3.43
N GLN A 168 -39.73 -13.97 4.08
CA GLN A 168 -40.92 -14.69 3.65
C GLN A 168 -41.52 -13.99 2.43
N LYS A 169 -41.80 -14.79 1.40
CA LYS A 169 -42.67 -14.44 0.28
C LYS A 169 -44.06 -14.07 0.78
N GLN A 170 -44.65 -13.03 0.20
CA GLN A 170 -46.10 -12.96 0.06
C GLN A 170 -46.45 -12.37 -1.32
N GLU A 171 -46.94 -13.26 -2.18
CA GLU A 171 -47.89 -12.92 -3.25
C GLU A 171 -49.21 -12.51 -2.60
N VAL A 172 -49.83 -11.43 -3.08
CA VAL A 172 -51.21 -11.38 -3.63
C VAL A 172 -51.26 -10.20 -4.60
#